data_AF-F4SE75-F1
#
_entry.id   AF-F4SE75-F1
#
_cell.length_a   1.000
_cell.length_b   1.000
_cell.length_c   1.000
_cell.angle_alpha   90.00
_cell.angle_beta   90.00
_cell.angle_gamma   90.00
#
_symmetry.space_group_name_H-M   'P 1'
#
loop_
_entity.id
_entity.type
_entity.pdbx_description
1 polymer ?
#
loop_
_entity_poly.entity_id
_entity_poly.type
_entity_poly.pdbx_seq_one_letter_code
_entity_poly.pdbx_strand_id
1 'polypeptide(L)'
;MSNIHRDIKVTHEAEAFSSQQPKQSSIDRISRKTPQQHLKSLLVLTTVGLVILWFKDFFETPLRNQDPEDIKLNRWIETQTNISWNALLANIGVNGTYPGVVIASPSKHEPDYFYTWTRDSALVMKEIVIRYEDGDHSLLELIKSFVSVSKHIQDQSRLHSTVGLGEPKYYVNGDVFMGPWGRPQRDGPALRATTLIRFANVYLERGGEEASSYVREVLYDGKWESRTDLEYIASTWSKTSFDLWEEVDGHHYYTFAVIQSALADGVKFSRQMDDPGAADWYQLQLSAITPRLDLFWDDQRDVIMATQNWTYPYGKTSWLDVSTILASLHTENNDSPSEPSSSRILATHHALVESMRDLYPLNRLYASRPAKAIGRYPEDVYDGVGKSEGNPWYLATLACAEMLYRTI
;
A
#
# COMPACT_ATOMS: atom_id res chain seq x y z
N MET A 1 58.40 31.06 9.10
CA MET A 1 59.61 31.91 9.03
C MET A 1 60.33 31.59 7.72
N SER A 2 60.34 32.56 6.76
CA SER A 2 61.35 32.89 5.69
C SER A 2 62.16 31.75 5.01
N ASN A 3 62.44 31.65 3.69
CA ASN A 3 62.34 32.43 2.43
C ASN A 3 62.64 31.40 1.30
N ILE A 4 61.91 31.23 0.18
CA ILE A 4 61.83 31.92 -1.13
C ILE A 4 63.14 32.15 -1.94
N HIS A 5 63.27 31.44 -3.07
CA HIS A 5 63.96 31.78 -4.35
C HIS A 5 63.09 31.17 -5.48
N ARG A 6 62.32 31.93 -6.29
CA ARG A 6 62.62 32.69 -7.53
C ARG A 6 63.50 31.97 -8.57
N ASP A 7 62.91 31.64 -9.73
CA ASP A 7 63.29 32.27 -11.00
C ASP A 7 62.20 32.20 -12.08
N ILE A 8 62.10 33.29 -12.83
CA ILE A 8 61.13 33.64 -13.88
C ILE A 8 61.93 33.81 -15.18
N LYS A 9 61.37 33.47 -16.35
CA LYS A 9 61.78 34.06 -17.63
C LYS A 9 60.56 34.45 -18.47
N VAL A 10 60.62 35.69 -18.93
CA VAL A 10 59.64 36.47 -19.71
C VAL A 10 60.03 36.46 -21.20
N THR A 11 59.06 36.80 -22.08
CA THR A 11 59.12 37.61 -23.34
C THR A 11 58.22 36.98 -24.42
N HIS A 12 57.45 37.67 -25.28
CA HIS A 12 57.03 39.05 -25.48
C HIS A 12 55.78 39.06 -26.40
N GLU A 13 54.94 40.09 -26.29
CA GLU A 13 53.75 40.42 -27.09
C GLU A 13 54.05 40.82 -28.55
N ALA A 14 53.05 40.73 -29.45
CA ALA A 14 52.56 41.88 -30.23
C ALA A 14 51.33 41.51 -31.11
N GLU A 15 50.21 42.19 -30.88
CA GLU A 15 49.07 42.33 -31.80
C GLU A 15 49.28 43.51 -32.75
N ALA A 16 48.72 43.46 -33.97
CA ALA A 16 48.32 44.65 -34.73
C ALA A 16 47.22 44.35 -35.78
N PHE A 17 46.11 45.07 -35.65
CA PHE A 17 45.00 45.23 -36.61
C PHE A 17 45.40 46.09 -37.84
N SER A 18 44.80 45.85 -39.02
CA SER A 18 44.11 46.89 -39.83
C SER A 18 43.56 46.41 -41.20
N SER A 19 42.26 46.68 -41.36
CA SER A 19 41.37 46.97 -42.51
C SER A 19 41.83 46.94 -44.00
N GLN A 20 40.95 46.40 -44.87
CA GLN A 20 40.24 47.06 -46.02
C GLN A 20 39.86 46.09 -47.17
N GLN A 21 38.56 46.06 -47.52
CA GLN A 21 37.96 45.64 -48.82
C GLN A 21 37.79 46.90 -49.73
N PRO A 22 37.25 46.89 -50.99
CA PRO A 22 36.77 45.81 -51.90
C PRO A 22 37.14 45.98 -53.41
N LYS A 23 36.72 45.04 -54.29
CA LYS A 23 36.22 45.16 -55.72
C LYS A 23 36.32 43.77 -56.41
N GLN A 24 35.47 43.30 -57.34
CA GLN A 24 34.18 43.67 -57.93
C GLN A 24 33.73 42.49 -58.86
N SER A 25 32.42 42.19 -58.87
CA SER A 25 31.57 41.54 -59.91
C SER A 25 32.05 40.35 -60.77
N SER A 26 31.27 39.26 -60.73
CA SER A 26 30.71 38.65 -61.95
C SER A 26 29.50 37.77 -61.60
N ILE A 27 28.30 38.32 -61.88
CA ILE A 27 27.03 37.60 -62.00
C ILE A 27 27.04 36.91 -63.36
N ASP A 28 26.94 35.58 -63.39
CA ASP A 28 26.09 34.79 -64.30
C ASP A 28 26.52 33.32 -64.33
N ARG A 29 25.72 32.47 -63.68
CA ARG A 29 25.45 31.08 -64.10
C ARG A 29 24.23 30.57 -63.32
N ILE A 30 23.05 30.89 -63.84
CA ILE A 30 21.82 30.18 -63.46
C ILE A 30 21.98 28.75 -63.99
N SER A 31 22.36 27.84 -63.10
CA SER A 31 22.35 26.40 -63.37
C SER A 31 20.91 25.95 -63.54
N ARG A 32 20.53 25.62 -64.78
CA ARG A 32 19.27 24.91 -65.08
C ARG A 32 19.32 23.56 -64.38
N LYS A 33 18.61 23.44 -63.25
CA LYS A 33 18.42 22.14 -62.59
C LYS A 33 17.69 21.21 -63.55
N THR A 34 18.33 20.09 -63.87
CA THR A 34 17.76 19.03 -64.71
C THR A 34 16.49 18.45 -64.07
N PRO A 35 15.53 17.92 -64.85
CA PRO A 35 14.28 17.32 -64.33
C PRO A 35 14.51 16.27 -63.22
N GLN A 36 15.63 15.56 -63.26
CA GLN A 36 16.03 14.57 -62.24
C GLN A 36 16.33 15.17 -60.85
N GLN A 37 16.77 16.44 -60.77
CA GLN A 37 17.05 17.10 -59.49
C GLN A 37 15.75 17.59 -58.82
N HIS A 38 14.76 18.04 -59.61
CA HIS A 38 13.42 18.34 -59.09
C HIS A 38 12.73 17.07 -58.57
N LEU A 39 12.92 15.91 -59.23
CA LEU A 39 12.39 14.64 -58.77
C LEU A 39 13.01 14.19 -57.44
N LYS A 40 14.33 14.36 -57.25
CA LYS A 40 15.01 14.04 -55.98
C LYS A 40 14.60 14.97 -54.84
N SER A 41 14.43 16.27 -55.09
CA SER A 41 13.95 17.21 -54.07
C SER A 41 12.49 16.98 -53.69
N LEU A 42 11.64 16.60 -54.65
CA LEU A 42 10.25 16.22 -54.39
C LEU A 42 10.17 14.92 -53.59
N LEU A 43 11.00 13.92 -53.94
CA LEU A 43 11.07 12.64 -53.23
C LEU A 43 11.50 12.83 -51.77
N VAL A 44 12.53 13.67 -51.53
CA VAL A 44 13.03 13.98 -50.17
C VAL A 44 11.98 14.73 -49.35
N LEU A 45 11.26 15.70 -49.92
CA LEU A 45 10.16 16.41 -49.24
C LEU A 45 8.96 15.49 -48.95
N THR A 46 8.63 14.56 -49.86
CA THR A 46 7.60 13.55 -49.57
C THR A 46 8.03 12.55 -48.50
N THR A 47 9.29 12.12 -48.47
CA THR A 47 9.78 11.22 -47.41
C THR A 47 9.86 11.93 -46.05
N VAL A 48 10.27 13.20 -45.99
CA VAL A 48 10.28 13.97 -44.72
C VAL A 48 8.85 14.27 -44.26
N GLY A 49 7.93 14.61 -45.18
CA GLY A 49 6.52 14.81 -44.87
C GLY A 49 5.83 13.52 -44.40
N LEU A 50 6.13 12.38 -45.02
CA LEU A 50 5.63 11.07 -44.61
C LEU A 50 6.23 10.64 -43.27
N VAL A 51 7.50 10.89 -43.00
CA VAL A 51 8.13 10.61 -41.70
C VAL A 51 7.53 11.49 -40.60
N ILE A 52 7.29 12.79 -40.84
CA ILE A 52 6.62 13.67 -39.87
C ILE A 52 5.17 13.24 -39.62
N LEU A 53 4.43 12.82 -40.65
CA LEU A 53 3.08 12.28 -40.50
C LEU A 53 3.09 10.95 -39.75
N TRP A 54 4.06 10.07 -40.02
CA TRP A 54 4.24 8.80 -39.29
C TRP A 54 4.62 9.03 -37.83
N PHE A 55 5.52 9.97 -37.54
CA PHE A 55 5.87 10.34 -36.16
C PHE A 55 4.70 11.01 -35.44
N LYS A 56 3.90 11.83 -36.12
CA LYS A 56 2.71 12.44 -35.54
C LYS A 56 1.63 11.39 -35.27
N ASP A 57 1.35 10.50 -36.22
CA ASP A 57 0.42 9.39 -36.02
C ASP A 57 0.91 8.40 -34.97
N PHE A 58 2.22 8.15 -34.82
CA PHE A 58 2.78 7.23 -33.82
C PHE A 58 2.79 7.80 -32.39
N PHE A 59 2.89 9.13 -32.23
CA PHE A 59 2.76 9.79 -30.93
C PHE A 59 1.32 10.25 -30.61
N GLU A 60 0.44 10.40 -31.60
CA GLU A 60 -1.00 10.70 -31.39
C GLU A 60 -1.89 9.44 -31.34
N THR A 61 -1.43 8.26 -31.79
CA THR A 61 -2.22 7.01 -31.71
C THR A 61 -2.58 6.54 -30.30
N PRO A 62 -1.78 6.74 -29.24
CA PRO A 62 -2.21 6.37 -27.89
C PRO A 62 -3.33 7.27 -27.37
N LEU A 63 -3.50 8.47 -27.94
CA LEU A 63 -4.47 9.47 -27.49
C LEU A 63 -5.77 9.47 -28.32
N ARG A 64 -5.80 8.83 -29.48
CA ARG A 64 -6.90 8.97 -30.45
C ARG A 64 -8.06 7.98 -30.27
N ASN A 65 -7.89 6.93 -29.45
CA ASN A 65 -8.89 5.87 -29.24
C ASN A 65 -9.12 5.51 -27.75
N GLN A 66 -9.00 6.48 -26.83
CA GLN A 66 -9.46 6.23 -25.45
C GLN A 66 -10.97 6.45 -25.35
N ASP A 67 -11.68 5.51 -24.71
CA ASP A 67 -13.12 5.68 -24.42
C ASP A 67 -13.29 7.02 -23.66
N PRO A 68 -14.23 7.90 -24.05
CA PRO A 68 -14.53 9.11 -23.30
C PRO A 68 -14.76 8.88 -21.79
N GLU A 69 -15.27 7.71 -21.39
CA GLU A 69 -15.39 7.33 -19.99
C GLU A 69 -14.02 7.01 -19.34
N ASP A 70 -13.10 6.36 -20.05
CA ASP A 70 -11.73 6.12 -19.58
C ASP A 70 -10.98 7.43 -19.36
N ILE A 71 -11.14 8.41 -20.27
CA ILE A 71 -10.53 9.74 -20.11
C ILE A 71 -11.05 10.44 -18.86
N LYS A 72 -12.37 10.37 -18.61
CA LYS A 72 -12.97 10.96 -17.40
C LYS A 72 -12.48 10.24 -16.14
N LEU A 73 -12.41 8.91 -16.18
CA LEU A 73 -11.93 8.11 -15.06
C LEU A 73 -10.47 8.43 -14.74
N ASN A 74 -9.58 8.44 -15.73
CA ASN A 74 -8.17 8.76 -15.54
C ASN A 74 -7.97 10.16 -14.94
N ARG A 75 -8.68 11.17 -15.45
CA ARG A 75 -8.64 12.53 -14.87
C ARG A 75 -9.16 12.55 -13.43
N TRP A 76 -10.22 11.78 -13.14
CA TRP A 76 -10.74 11.67 -11.79
C TRP A 76 -9.72 10.99 -10.86
N ILE A 77 -9.07 9.91 -11.29
CA ILE A 77 -8.01 9.22 -10.54
C ILE A 77 -6.88 10.19 -10.22
N GLU A 78 -6.32 10.88 -11.22
CA GLU A 78 -5.25 11.87 -11.01
C GLU A 78 -5.61 12.95 -9.99
N THR A 79 -6.87 13.43 -10.05
CA THR A 79 -7.38 14.43 -9.11
C THR A 79 -7.55 13.84 -7.70
N GLN A 80 -8.15 12.65 -7.61
CA GLN A 80 -8.44 12.01 -6.33
C GLN A 80 -7.18 11.48 -5.64
N THR A 81 -6.15 11.05 -6.36
CA THR A 81 -4.88 10.64 -5.76
C THR A 81 -4.34 11.73 -4.83
N ASN A 82 -4.35 13.00 -5.28
CA ASN A 82 -3.89 14.12 -4.47
C ASN A 82 -4.84 14.45 -3.31
N ILE A 83 -6.16 14.40 -3.54
CA ILE A 83 -7.15 14.69 -2.50
C ILE A 83 -7.11 13.64 -1.39
N SER A 84 -7.15 12.36 -1.76
CA SER A 84 -7.09 11.23 -0.84
C SER A 84 -5.77 11.18 -0.08
N TRP A 85 -4.64 11.45 -0.73
CA TRP A 85 -3.34 11.51 -0.06
C TRP A 85 -3.30 12.59 1.03
N ASN A 86 -3.76 13.81 0.71
CA ASN A 86 -3.82 14.90 1.69
C ASN A 86 -4.81 14.61 2.82
N ALA A 87 -5.96 13.99 2.51
CA ALA A 87 -6.94 13.58 3.52
C ALA A 87 -6.39 12.49 4.45
N LEU A 88 -5.62 11.54 3.91
CA LEU A 88 -4.93 10.50 4.68
C LEU A 88 -3.89 11.13 5.63
N LEU A 89 -3.01 12.00 5.11
CA LEU A 89 -2.00 12.68 5.94
C LEU A 89 -2.63 13.56 7.03
N ALA A 90 -3.78 14.18 6.76
CA ALA A 90 -4.49 15.00 7.73
C ALA A 90 -4.98 14.23 8.97
N ASN A 91 -5.01 12.89 8.91
CA ASN A 91 -5.37 12.02 10.03
C ASN A 91 -4.15 11.48 10.81
N ILE A 92 -2.93 11.90 10.49
CA ILE A 92 -1.71 11.45 11.16
C ILE A 92 -1.11 12.57 11.99
N GLY A 93 -0.83 12.31 13.27
CA GLY A 93 -0.21 13.29 14.17
C GLY A 93 -1.06 14.54 14.38
N VAL A 94 -2.39 14.39 14.42
CA VAL A 94 -3.34 15.50 14.61
C VAL A 94 -3.00 16.26 15.90
N ASN A 95 -3.11 17.60 15.89
CA ASN A 95 -2.80 18.41 17.06
C ASN A 95 -3.62 17.96 18.29
N GLY A 96 -2.94 17.78 19.42
CA GLY A 96 -3.53 17.23 20.65
C GLY A 96 -3.56 15.70 20.74
N THR A 97 -3.00 14.99 19.75
CA THR A 97 -2.74 13.55 19.80
C THR A 97 -1.28 13.26 20.12
N TYR A 98 -0.97 12.03 20.51
CA TYR A 98 0.42 11.59 20.64
C TYR A 98 1.10 11.62 19.25
N PRO A 99 2.33 12.14 19.10
CA PRO A 99 2.99 12.21 17.79
C PRO A 99 3.06 10.87 17.05
N GLY A 100 2.66 10.85 15.78
CA GLY A 100 2.62 9.64 14.96
C GLY A 100 1.35 8.79 15.09
N VAL A 101 0.40 9.18 15.96
CA VAL A 101 -0.92 8.54 16.01
C VAL A 101 -1.65 8.71 14.69
N VAL A 102 -2.25 7.64 14.20
CA VAL A 102 -3.21 7.67 13.09
C VAL A 102 -4.62 7.55 13.67
N ILE A 103 -5.46 8.56 13.46
CA ILE A 103 -6.88 8.49 13.82
C ILE A 103 -7.67 7.79 12.71
N ALA A 104 -8.64 6.95 13.07
CA ALA A 104 -9.51 6.30 12.07
C ALA A 104 -10.41 7.31 11.35
N SER A 105 -10.92 8.31 12.08
CA SER A 105 -11.71 9.41 11.53
C SER A 105 -11.66 10.64 12.46
N PRO A 106 -11.80 11.87 11.93
CA PRO A 106 -11.99 13.06 12.75
C PRO A 106 -13.34 13.09 13.49
N SER A 107 -14.27 12.18 13.16
CA SER A 107 -15.59 12.11 13.78
C SER A 107 -15.52 11.73 15.27
N LYS A 108 -16.10 12.57 16.12
CA LYS A 108 -16.16 12.39 17.59
C LYS A 108 -17.55 12.00 18.10
N HIS A 109 -18.55 12.02 17.24
CA HIS A 109 -19.95 11.77 17.59
C HIS A 109 -20.68 11.13 16.40
N GLU A 110 -21.45 10.08 16.65
CA GLU A 110 -22.36 9.41 15.70
C GLU A 110 -21.80 9.19 14.28
N PRO A 111 -20.75 8.35 14.12
CA PRO A 111 -20.07 7.57 15.15
C PRO A 111 -18.85 8.29 15.77
N ASP A 112 -18.47 7.90 16.98
CA ASP A 112 -17.21 8.33 17.61
C ASP A 112 -16.06 7.40 17.20
N TYR A 113 -15.28 7.85 16.21
CA TYR A 113 -14.15 7.11 15.63
C TYR A 113 -12.82 7.87 15.85
N PHE A 114 -12.80 8.83 16.77
CA PHE A 114 -11.60 9.60 17.14
C PHE A 114 -10.72 8.80 18.11
N TYR A 115 -10.27 7.63 17.65
CA TYR A 115 -9.35 6.72 18.31
C TYR A 115 -8.31 6.24 17.30
N THR A 116 -7.28 5.57 17.81
CA THR A 116 -6.28 4.91 16.97
C THR A 116 -6.45 3.40 17.07
N TRP A 117 -6.67 2.75 15.94
CA TRP A 117 -6.71 1.29 15.84
C TRP A 117 -5.36 0.78 15.34
N THR A 118 -4.92 -0.36 15.89
CA THR A 118 -3.67 -0.99 15.45
C THR A 118 -3.74 -1.38 13.98
N ARG A 119 -4.86 -1.96 13.52
CA ARG A 119 -5.09 -2.34 12.12
C ARG A 119 -5.02 -1.13 11.18
N ASP A 120 -5.86 -0.13 11.44
CA ASP A 120 -6.02 1.05 10.60
C ASP A 120 -4.70 1.82 10.48
N SER A 121 -4.02 2.03 11.62
CA SER A 121 -2.72 2.69 11.64
C SER A 121 -1.67 1.93 10.85
N ALA A 122 -1.62 0.59 11.00
CA ALA A 122 -0.64 -0.22 10.29
C ALA A 122 -0.86 -0.23 8.77
N LEU A 123 -2.12 -0.29 8.31
CA LEU A 123 -2.46 -0.25 6.89
C LEU A 123 -2.16 1.14 6.28
N VAL A 124 -2.56 2.22 6.96
CA VAL A 124 -2.24 3.58 6.52
C VAL A 124 -0.73 3.79 6.45
N MET A 125 0.00 3.38 7.48
CA MET A 125 1.45 3.56 7.52
C MET A 125 2.18 2.64 6.55
N LYS A 126 1.59 1.51 6.12
CA LYS A 126 2.13 0.70 5.03
C LYS A 126 2.22 1.52 3.73
N GLU A 127 1.17 2.27 3.39
CA GLU A 127 1.16 3.16 2.22
C GLU A 127 2.18 4.31 2.35
N ILE A 128 2.34 4.87 3.55
CA ILE A 128 3.40 5.87 3.81
C ILE A 128 4.80 5.26 3.57
N VAL A 129 5.04 4.04 4.05
CA VAL A 129 6.31 3.33 3.87
C VAL A 129 6.54 2.98 2.40
N ILE A 130 5.52 2.55 1.66
CA ILE A 130 5.59 2.33 0.21
C ILE A 130 6.02 3.62 -0.50
N ARG A 131 5.43 4.77 -0.17
CA ARG A 131 5.81 6.03 -0.81
C ARG A 131 7.23 6.50 -0.43
N TYR A 132 7.68 6.19 0.78
CA TYR A 132 9.07 6.39 1.18
C TYR A 132 10.03 5.48 0.39
N GLU A 133 9.64 4.22 0.17
CA GLU A 133 10.32 3.27 -0.70
C GLU A 133 10.36 3.74 -2.16
N ASP A 134 9.33 4.43 -2.65
CA ASP A 134 9.32 5.02 -4.00
C ASP A 134 10.15 6.31 -4.12
N GLY A 135 10.75 6.77 -3.02
CA GLY A 135 11.74 7.87 -3.02
C GLY A 135 11.28 9.15 -2.32
N ASP A 136 10.08 9.19 -1.72
CA ASP A 136 9.65 10.34 -0.91
C ASP A 136 10.28 10.29 0.49
N HIS A 137 11.55 10.66 0.56
CA HIS A 137 12.32 10.63 1.79
C HIS A 137 11.88 11.67 2.84
N SER A 138 11.00 12.61 2.48
CA SER A 138 10.44 13.57 3.43
C SER A 138 9.56 12.91 4.50
N LEU A 139 9.09 11.69 4.24
CA LEU A 139 8.22 10.91 5.13
C LEU A 139 8.96 10.23 6.29
N LEU A 140 10.30 10.26 6.32
CA LEU A 140 11.10 9.50 7.31
C LEU A 140 10.73 9.86 8.75
N GLU A 141 10.63 11.14 9.09
CA GLU A 141 10.31 11.58 10.45
C GLU A 141 8.86 11.24 10.87
N LEU A 142 7.94 11.22 9.90
CA LEU A 142 6.57 10.75 10.12
C LEU A 142 6.56 9.26 10.47
N ILE A 143 7.33 8.45 9.72
CA ILE A 143 7.46 7.01 9.97
C ILE A 143 8.14 6.75 11.33
N LYS A 144 9.23 7.46 11.66
CA LYS A 144 9.88 7.36 12.98
C LYS A 144 8.94 7.76 14.12
N SER A 145 8.05 8.73 13.91
CA SER A 145 7.00 9.08 14.89
C SER A 145 6.00 7.94 15.08
N PHE A 146 5.60 7.26 14.00
CA PHE A 146 4.76 6.05 14.09
C PHE A 146 5.45 4.90 14.84
N VAL A 147 6.75 4.70 14.63
CA VAL A 147 7.56 3.73 15.42
C VAL A 147 7.49 4.07 16.91
N SER A 148 7.69 5.35 17.25
CA SER A 148 7.66 5.82 18.63
C SER A 148 6.31 5.54 19.32
N VAL A 149 5.20 5.94 18.70
CA VAL A 149 3.88 5.68 19.28
C VAL A 149 3.51 4.20 19.30
N SER A 150 3.96 3.42 18.31
CA SER A 150 3.75 1.96 18.31
C SER A 150 4.40 1.30 19.53
N LYS A 151 5.63 1.70 19.86
CA LYS A 151 6.33 1.22 21.08
C LYS A 151 5.60 1.67 22.34
N HIS A 152 5.19 2.94 22.40
CA HIS A 152 4.42 3.46 23.53
C HIS A 152 3.12 2.67 23.76
N ILE A 153 2.34 2.42 22.71
CA ILE A 153 1.09 1.65 22.76
C ILE A 153 1.33 0.19 23.18
N GLN A 154 2.39 -0.45 22.68
CA GLN A 154 2.77 -1.79 23.10
C GLN A 154 3.13 -1.82 24.59
N ASP A 155 3.86 -0.82 25.09
CA ASP A 155 4.19 -0.69 26.51
C ASP A 155 2.95 -0.47 27.38
N GLN A 156 2.05 0.43 26.98
CA GLN A 156 0.77 0.64 27.65
C GLN A 156 -0.02 -0.67 27.74
N SER A 157 -0.11 -1.43 26.65
CA SER A 157 -0.81 -2.72 26.62
C SER A 157 -0.26 -3.73 27.64
N ARG A 158 1.06 -3.72 27.86
CA ARG A 158 1.75 -4.65 28.79
C ARG A 158 1.53 -4.30 30.26
N LEU A 159 1.17 -3.06 30.58
CA LEU A 159 0.92 -2.62 31.96
C LEU A 159 -0.41 -3.13 32.52
N HIS A 160 -1.30 -3.64 31.67
CA HIS A 160 -2.64 -4.10 32.05
C HIS A 160 -2.74 -5.61 31.88
N SER A 161 -3.01 -6.35 32.97
CA SER A 161 -3.06 -7.82 32.97
C SER A 161 -4.17 -8.43 32.09
N THR A 162 -5.21 -7.66 31.79
CA THR A 162 -6.35 -8.08 30.95
C THR A 162 -6.20 -7.66 29.49
N VAL A 163 -5.15 -6.92 29.16
CA VAL A 163 -4.93 -6.32 27.84
C VAL A 163 -3.60 -6.86 27.31
N GLY A 164 -3.54 -7.12 26.02
CA GLY A 164 -2.33 -7.60 25.36
C GLY A 164 -2.14 -6.88 24.04
N LEU A 165 -1.18 -7.31 23.23
CA LEU A 165 -0.92 -6.66 21.95
C LEU A 165 -2.08 -6.79 20.94
N GLY A 166 -3.00 -7.74 21.16
CA GLY A 166 -4.25 -7.84 20.40
C GLY A 166 -5.34 -6.86 20.85
N GLU A 167 -5.04 -5.82 21.63
CA GLU A 167 -6.00 -4.75 21.89
C GLU A 167 -6.27 -3.99 20.58
N PRO A 168 -7.54 -3.85 20.17
CA PRO A 168 -7.86 -3.29 18.85
C PRO A 168 -7.51 -1.81 18.74
N LYS A 169 -7.87 -1.04 19.78
CA LYS A 169 -7.85 0.42 19.76
C LYS A 169 -7.39 1.06 21.06
N TYR A 170 -6.93 2.29 20.95
CA TYR A 170 -6.39 3.10 22.04
C TYR A 170 -6.95 4.52 21.93
N TYR A 171 -6.93 5.25 23.03
CA TYR A 171 -7.16 6.69 22.99
C TYR A 171 -6.05 7.37 22.18
N VAL A 172 -6.34 8.54 21.62
CA VAL A 172 -5.40 9.27 20.75
C VAL A 172 -4.15 9.79 21.49
N ASN A 173 -4.11 9.70 22.81
CA ASN A 173 -2.93 9.97 23.62
C ASN A 173 -2.03 8.74 23.81
N GLY A 174 -2.44 7.56 23.31
CA GLY A 174 -1.73 6.28 23.45
C GLY A 174 -2.21 5.39 24.59
N ASP A 175 -3.09 5.89 25.46
CA ASP A 175 -3.61 5.12 26.60
C ASP A 175 -4.56 4.02 26.15
N VAL A 176 -4.60 2.93 26.92
CA VAL A 176 -5.49 1.79 26.66
C VAL A 176 -6.97 2.20 26.76
N PHE A 177 -7.76 1.78 25.77
CA PHE A 177 -9.22 1.91 25.84
C PHE A 177 -9.81 0.84 26.78
N MET A 178 -10.20 1.25 27.99
CA MET A 178 -10.71 0.33 29.03
C MET A 178 -12.20 -0.02 28.91
N GLY A 179 -12.93 0.57 27.95
CA GLY A 179 -14.36 0.29 27.74
C GLY A 179 -14.63 -1.08 27.12
N PRO A 180 -15.88 -1.58 27.14
CA PRO A 180 -16.27 -2.80 26.44
C PRO A 180 -15.99 -2.69 24.94
N TRP A 181 -15.44 -3.74 24.34
CA TRP A 181 -15.09 -3.78 22.91
C TRP A 181 -14.87 -5.23 22.45
N GLY A 182 -14.97 -5.47 21.14
CA GLY A 182 -14.65 -6.77 20.52
C GLY A 182 -13.14 -7.02 20.53
N ARG A 183 -12.61 -7.49 21.66
CA ARG A 183 -11.18 -7.77 21.89
C ARG A 183 -10.94 -9.23 22.30
N PRO A 184 -9.79 -9.83 21.97
CA PRO A 184 -8.70 -9.26 21.17
C PRO A 184 -8.99 -9.32 19.66
N GLN A 185 -8.25 -8.55 18.87
CA GLN A 185 -8.12 -8.66 17.41
C GLN A 185 -6.64 -8.92 17.08
N ARG A 186 -6.36 -10.07 16.44
CA ARG A 186 -4.97 -10.56 16.26
C ARG A 186 -4.33 -10.15 14.94
N ASP A 187 -5.11 -9.58 14.03
CA ASP A 187 -4.65 -9.01 12.76
C ASP A 187 -3.82 -7.74 12.98
N GLY A 188 -4.17 -6.91 13.98
CA GLY A 188 -3.46 -5.67 14.28
C GLY A 188 -1.94 -5.85 14.46
N PRO A 189 -1.48 -6.68 15.41
CA PRO A 189 -0.05 -6.97 15.57
C PRO A 189 0.61 -7.50 14.30
N ALA A 190 -0.04 -8.38 13.55
CA ALA A 190 0.52 -8.92 12.30
C ALA A 190 0.75 -7.81 11.26
N LEU A 191 -0.25 -6.95 11.04
CA LEU A 191 -0.16 -5.82 10.12
C LEU A 191 0.91 -4.82 10.56
N ARG A 192 0.97 -4.50 11.87
CA ARG A 192 2.00 -3.60 12.41
C ARG A 192 3.40 -4.19 12.24
N ALA A 193 3.58 -5.48 12.48
CA ALA A 193 4.85 -6.18 12.25
C ALA A 193 5.29 -6.08 10.78
N THR A 194 4.43 -6.45 9.83
CA THR A 194 4.75 -6.36 8.39
C THR A 194 5.09 -4.93 7.97
N THR A 195 4.33 -3.92 8.41
CA THR A 195 4.62 -2.51 8.08
C THR A 195 5.99 -2.07 8.63
N LEU A 196 6.31 -2.41 9.88
CA LEU A 196 7.57 -2.02 10.50
C LEU A 196 8.78 -2.79 9.94
N ILE A 197 8.60 -4.07 9.57
CA ILE A 197 9.64 -4.87 8.89
C ILE A 197 9.93 -4.30 7.50
N ARG A 198 8.88 -3.93 6.74
CA ARG A 198 9.06 -3.28 5.43
C ARG A 198 9.85 -1.98 5.57
N PHE A 199 9.49 -1.14 6.54
CA PHE A 199 10.24 0.08 6.81
C PHE A 199 11.71 -0.22 7.19
N ALA A 200 11.94 -1.19 8.09
CA ALA A 200 13.29 -1.56 8.50
C ALA A 200 14.17 -1.97 7.31
N ASN A 201 13.64 -2.80 6.40
CA ASN A 201 14.35 -3.25 5.21
C ASN A 201 14.71 -2.08 4.29
N VAL A 202 13.74 -1.25 3.93
CA VAL A 202 13.96 -0.09 3.04
C VAL A 202 14.92 0.91 3.70
N TYR A 203 14.84 1.11 5.01
CA TYR A 203 15.72 2.02 5.72
C TYR A 203 17.16 1.51 5.78
N LEU A 204 17.36 0.19 6.02
CA LEU A 204 18.69 -0.44 5.99
C LEU A 204 19.37 -0.32 4.62
N GLU A 205 18.61 -0.41 3.53
CA GLU A 205 19.14 -0.29 2.17
C GLU A 205 19.64 1.12 1.84
N ARG A 206 19.08 2.16 2.49
CA ARG A 206 19.23 3.56 2.06
C ARG A 206 19.87 4.50 3.08
N GLY A 207 19.70 4.23 4.37
CA GLY A 207 20.06 5.16 5.45
C GLY A 207 21.43 4.93 6.10
N GLY A 208 22.24 4.01 5.56
CA GLY A 208 23.62 3.81 5.99
C GLY A 208 23.78 3.41 7.46
N GLU A 209 24.76 4.01 8.15
CA GLU A 209 25.11 3.67 9.54
C GLU A 209 23.99 4.08 10.52
N GLU A 210 23.36 5.25 10.32
CA GLU A 210 22.23 5.68 11.15
C GLU A 210 21.08 4.67 11.08
N ALA A 211 20.74 4.20 9.88
CA ALA A 211 19.69 3.18 9.73
C ALA A 211 20.06 1.87 10.42
N SER A 212 21.31 1.43 10.29
CA SER A 212 21.78 0.20 10.94
C SER A 212 21.63 0.28 12.47
N SER A 213 22.06 1.37 13.08
CA SER A 213 21.87 1.62 14.52
C SER A 213 20.40 1.73 14.89
N TYR A 214 19.62 2.52 14.14
CA TYR A 214 18.19 2.70 14.42
C TYR A 214 17.42 1.39 14.36
N VAL A 215 17.64 0.55 13.34
CA VAL A 215 16.95 -0.73 13.23
C VAL A 215 17.34 -1.65 14.38
N ARG A 216 18.63 -1.81 14.69
CA ARG A 216 19.10 -2.75 15.74
C ARG A 216 18.87 -2.28 17.17
N GLU A 217 18.68 -0.99 17.40
CA GLU A 217 18.49 -0.45 18.76
C GLU A 217 17.04 -0.05 19.04
N VAL A 218 16.28 0.33 18.00
CA VAL A 218 14.91 0.84 18.15
C VAL A 218 13.86 -0.15 17.67
N LEU A 219 14.04 -0.75 16.49
CA LEU A 219 13.03 -1.64 15.88
C LEU A 219 13.20 -3.11 16.29
N TYR A 220 14.44 -3.57 16.40
CA TYR A 220 14.79 -4.97 16.69
C TYR A 220 15.95 -5.02 17.68
N ASP A 221 15.64 -4.97 18.98
CA ASP A 221 16.67 -4.97 20.03
C ASP A 221 17.18 -6.37 20.41
N GLY A 222 16.68 -7.43 19.75
CA GLY A 222 17.10 -8.83 19.93
C GLY A 222 16.84 -9.41 21.32
N LYS A 223 16.15 -8.66 22.20
CA LYS A 223 15.90 -9.12 23.57
C LYS A 223 14.61 -9.92 23.58
N TRP A 224 14.70 -11.21 23.87
CA TRP A 224 13.54 -12.11 24.03
C TRP A 224 12.44 -11.57 24.98
N GLU A 225 12.81 -10.73 25.94
CA GLU A 225 11.88 -10.07 26.86
C GLU A 225 10.98 -9.03 26.17
N SER A 226 11.40 -8.49 25.01
CA SER A 226 10.54 -7.72 24.12
C SER A 226 9.60 -8.70 23.43
N ARG A 227 8.46 -8.97 24.09
CA ARG A 227 7.32 -9.69 23.48
C ARG A 227 6.82 -8.84 22.32
N THR A 228 7.45 -9.00 21.16
CA THR A 228 7.17 -8.28 19.92
C THR A 228 5.80 -8.68 19.38
N ASP A 229 5.32 -7.96 18.37
CA ASP A 229 4.14 -8.37 17.62
C ASP A 229 4.31 -9.78 17.03
N LEU A 230 5.50 -10.12 16.52
CA LEU A 230 5.82 -11.45 16.00
C LEU A 230 5.73 -12.53 17.08
N GLU A 231 6.29 -12.31 18.27
CA GLU A 231 6.16 -13.25 19.39
C GLU A 231 4.69 -13.45 19.82
N TYR A 232 3.92 -12.36 19.85
CA TYR A 232 2.51 -12.40 20.19
C TYR A 232 1.71 -13.24 19.19
N ILE A 233 1.85 -13.00 17.89
CA ILE A 233 1.09 -13.74 16.87
C ILE A 233 1.58 -15.19 16.78
N ALA A 234 2.89 -15.45 16.84
CA ALA A 234 3.48 -16.79 16.84
C ALA A 234 2.92 -17.65 17.98
N SER A 235 2.69 -17.04 19.15
CA SER A 235 2.20 -17.74 20.34
C SER A 235 0.67 -17.82 20.45
N THR A 236 -0.08 -17.12 19.59
CA THR A 236 -1.53 -16.95 19.81
C THR A 236 -2.41 -17.12 18.59
N TRP A 237 -1.86 -17.30 17.38
CA TRP A 237 -2.62 -17.40 16.14
C TRP A 237 -3.73 -18.48 16.15
N SER A 238 -3.55 -19.56 16.93
CA SER A 238 -4.52 -20.66 16.99
C SER A 238 -5.75 -20.36 17.86
N LYS A 239 -5.69 -19.31 18.70
CA LYS A 239 -6.80 -18.89 19.56
C LYS A 239 -7.80 -18.07 18.74
N THR A 240 -9.08 -18.11 19.14
CA THR A 240 -10.08 -17.21 18.55
C THR A 240 -9.76 -15.75 18.87
N SER A 241 -10.30 -14.87 18.05
CA SER A 241 -10.27 -13.41 18.19
C SER A 241 -11.50 -12.83 17.50
N PHE A 242 -11.79 -11.56 17.75
CA PHE A 242 -12.73 -10.83 16.91
C PHE A 242 -12.16 -10.63 15.50
N ASP A 243 -13.04 -10.54 14.51
CA ASP A 243 -12.68 -10.25 13.14
C ASP A 243 -12.30 -8.78 12.93
N LEU A 244 -11.83 -8.44 11.73
CA LEU A 244 -11.47 -7.08 11.33
C LEU A 244 -12.64 -6.07 11.42
N TRP A 245 -13.88 -6.58 11.47
CA TRP A 245 -15.10 -5.79 11.64
C TRP A 245 -15.52 -5.65 13.10
N GLU A 246 -14.77 -6.25 14.03
CA GLU A 246 -14.93 -6.12 15.48
C GLU A 246 -16.22 -6.77 16.03
N GLU A 247 -16.79 -7.72 15.28
CA GLU A 247 -18.16 -8.21 15.48
C GLU A 247 -18.22 -9.69 15.85
N VAL A 248 -17.40 -10.52 15.22
CA VAL A 248 -17.49 -11.98 15.33
C VAL A 248 -16.24 -12.54 15.97
N ASP A 249 -16.36 -13.19 17.13
CA ASP A 249 -15.28 -13.96 17.75
C ASP A 249 -15.21 -15.38 17.15
N GLY A 250 -14.11 -15.69 16.46
CA GLY A 250 -13.88 -16.98 15.82
C GLY A 250 -12.49 -17.11 15.20
N HIS A 251 -12.40 -17.93 14.15
CA HIS A 251 -11.23 -18.04 13.27
C HIS A 251 -11.55 -17.39 11.94
N HIS A 252 -10.72 -16.47 11.47
CA HIS A 252 -11.01 -15.66 10.28
C HIS A 252 -9.92 -15.83 9.24
N TYR A 253 -10.34 -15.98 7.98
CA TYR A 253 -9.40 -16.12 6.87
C TYR A 253 -8.44 -14.92 6.80
N TYR A 254 -8.97 -13.70 6.90
CA TYR A 254 -8.16 -12.47 6.89
C TYR A 254 -7.08 -12.49 7.98
N THR A 255 -7.47 -12.74 9.23
CA THR A 255 -6.55 -12.78 10.37
C THR A 255 -5.47 -13.83 10.20
N PHE A 256 -5.82 -15.03 9.72
CA PHE A 256 -4.85 -16.09 9.47
C PHE A 256 -3.90 -15.72 8.33
N ALA A 257 -4.40 -15.13 7.24
CA ALA A 257 -3.60 -14.74 6.09
C ALA A 257 -2.57 -13.65 6.44
N VAL A 258 -2.97 -12.61 7.17
CA VAL A 258 -2.03 -11.55 7.57
C VAL A 258 -1.01 -12.02 8.61
N ILE A 259 -1.39 -12.93 9.52
CA ILE A 259 -0.43 -13.55 10.45
C ILE A 259 0.56 -14.44 9.68
N GLN A 260 0.08 -15.22 8.72
CA GLN A 260 0.93 -16.07 7.88
C GLN A 260 1.94 -15.22 7.09
N SER A 261 1.51 -14.09 6.52
CA SER A 261 2.40 -13.12 5.87
C SER A 261 3.42 -12.52 6.85
N ALA A 262 2.98 -12.05 8.02
CA ALA A 262 3.87 -11.45 9.01
C ALA A 262 4.92 -12.44 9.56
N LEU A 263 4.56 -13.70 9.75
CA LEU A 263 5.51 -14.74 10.15
C LEU A 263 6.54 -15.01 9.04
N ALA A 264 6.13 -15.00 7.77
CA ALA A 264 7.06 -15.14 6.64
C ALA A 264 8.05 -13.97 6.56
N ASP A 265 7.58 -12.74 6.78
CA ASP A 265 8.43 -11.55 6.89
C ASP A 265 9.38 -11.67 8.08
N GLY A 266 8.86 -12.11 9.23
CA GLY A 266 9.63 -12.33 10.46
C GLY A 266 10.76 -13.34 10.29
N VAL A 267 10.54 -14.46 9.60
CA VAL A 267 11.60 -15.45 9.32
C VAL A 267 12.77 -14.82 8.57
N LYS A 268 12.49 -14.05 7.52
CA LYS A 268 13.52 -13.40 6.70
C LYS A 268 14.25 -12.32 7.51
N PHE A 269 13.48 -11.48 8.19
CA PHE A 269 14.00 -10.34 8.93
C PHE A 269 14.86 -10.76 10.13
N SER A 270 14.42 -11.73 10.94
CA SER A 270 15.21 -12.23 12.08
C SER A 270 16.55 -12.85 11.63
N ARG A 271 16.59 -13.53 10.47
CA ARG A 271 17.87 -14.00 9.90
C ARG A 271 18.79 -12.84 9.52
N GLN A 272 18.24 -11.79 8.90
CA GLN A 272 19.00 -10.57 8.57
C GLN A 272 19.52 -9.84 9.81
N MET A 273 18.83 -9.98 10.95
CA MET A 273 19.24 -9.41 12.23
C MET A 273 20.16 -10.32 13.06
N ASP A 274 20.66 -11.42 12.48
CA ASP A 274 21.53 -12.40 13.13
C ASP A 274 20.88 -13.13 14.32
N ASP A 275 19.55 -13.33 14.27
CA ASP A 275 18.76 -14.04 15.28
C ASP A 275 18.11 -15.31 14.70
N PRO A 276 18.89 -16.41 14.55
CA PRO A 276 18.39 -17.65 13.99
C PRO A 276 17.36 -18.34 14.91
N GLY A 277 17.41 -18.08 16.22
CA GLY A 277 16.47 -18.69 17.18
C GLY A 277 15.04 -18.19 16.97
N ALA A 278 14.87 -16.87 16.87
CA ALA A 278 13.58 -16.27 16.53
C ALA A 278 13.11 -16.70 15.13
N ALA A 279 14.02 -16.69 14.14
CA ALA A 279 13.69 -17.10 12.78
C ALA A 279 13.17 -18.55 12.71
N ASP A 280 13.81 -19.49 13.40
CA ASP A 280 13.39 -20.89 13.42
C ASP A 280 12.06 -21.09 14.14
N TRP A 281 11.81 -20.32 15.22
CA TRP A 281 10.52 -20.30 15.89
C TRP A 281 9.39 -19.80 14.98
N TYR A 282 9.60 -18.68 14.27
CA TYR A 282 8.62 -18.15 13.32
C TYR A 282 8.41 -19.10 12.14
N GLN A 283 9.46 -19.77 11.66
CA GLN A 283 9.35 -20.77 10.61
C GLN A 283 8.51 -21.97 11.03
N LEU A 284 8.64 -22.42 12.28
CA LEU A 284 7.81 -23.47 12.84
C LEU A 284 6.33 -23.07 12.85
N GLN A 285 6.01 -21.86 13.32
CA GLN A 285 4.64 -21.35 13.33
C GLN A 285 4.08 -21.11 11.94
N LEU A 286 4.88 -20.58 11.03
CA LEU A 286 4.54 -20.40 9.62
C LEU A 286 4.15 -21.74 8.97
N SER A 287 4.92 -22.79 9.23
CA SER A 287 4.65 -24.15 8.73
C SER A 287 3.35 -24.73 9.30
N ALA A 288 2.96 -24.34 10.52
CA ALA A 288 1.75 -24.81 11.18
C ALA A 288 0.48 -24.05 10.74
N ILE A 289 0.58 -22.73 10.51
CA ILE A 289 -0.58 -21.90 10.10
C ILE A 289 -0.89 -22.02 8.61
N THR A 290 0.10 -22.19 7.75
CA THR A 290 -0.08 -22.24 6.29
C THR A 290 -1.16 -23.24 5.84
N PRO A 291 -1.14 -24.53 6.23
CA PRO A 291 -2.18 -25.48 5.82
C PRO A 291 -3.57 -25.19 6.44
N ARG A 292 -3.68 -24.27 7.40
CA ARG A 292 -4.98 -23.86 7.96
C ARG A 292 -5.74 -22.94 7.01
N LEU A 293 -5.06 -22.21 6.13
CA LEU A 293 -5.71 -21.37 5.12
C LEU A 293 -6.55 -22.21 4.15
N ASP A 294 -6.11 -23.43 3.84
CA ASP A 294 -6.87 -24.34 2.97
C ASP A 294 -8.17 -24.82 3.59
N LEU A 295 -8.25 -24.87 4.93
CA LEU A 295 -9.48 -25.31 5.62
C LEU A 295 -10.62 -24.30 5.49
N PHE A 296 -10.32 -23.05 5.12
CA PHE A 296 -11.34 -22.04 4.84
C PHE A 296 -11.98 -22.21 3.46
N TRP A 297 -11.44 -23.05 2.58
CA TRP A 297 -12.06 -23.27 1.28
C TRP A 297 -13.26 -24.23 1.39
N ASP A 298 -14.40 -23.85 0.79
CA ASP A 298 -15.59 -24.68 0.65
C ASP A 298 -15.75 -25.13 -0.81
N ASP A 299 -15.34 -26.37 -1.11
CA ASP A 299 -15.43 -26.97 -2.44
C ASP A 299 -16.87 -27.14 -2.97
N GLN A 300 -17.90 -27.11 -2.11
CA GLN A 300 -19.28 -27.24 -2.58
C GLN A 300 -19.85 -25.91 -3.07
N ARG A 301 -19.35 -24.80 -2.51
CA ARG A 301 -19.82 -23.45 -2.80
C ARG A 301 -18.86 -22.67 -3.68
N ASP A 302 -17.64 -23.16 -3.87
CA ASP A 302 -16.53 -22.49 -4.55
C ASP A 302 -16.21 -21.11 -3.93
N VAL A 303 -16.19 -21.05 -2.59
CA VAL A 303 -15.90 -19.82 -1.84
C VAL A 303 -14.91 -20.06 -0.71
N ILE A 304 -14.13 -19.02 -0.40
CA ILE A 304 -13.39 -18.93 0.84
C ILE A 304 -14.36 -18.51 1.94
N MET A 305 -14.57 -19.38 2.92
CA MET A 305 -15.30 -19.09 4.13
C MET A 305 -14.58 -18.00 4.92
N ALA A 306 -15.22 -16.84 5.10
CA ALA A 306 -14.60 -15.71 5.79
C ALA A 306 -14.31 -15.99 7.27
N THR A 307 -15.22 -16.71 7.94
CA THR A 307 -15.15 -17.04 9.36
C THR A 307 -15.53 -18.49 9.61
N GLN A 308 -14.82 -19.16 10.51
CA GLN A 308 -15.09 -20.49 11.03
C GLN A 308 -15.06 -20.47 12.57
N ASN A 309 -15.57 -21.54 13.19
CA ASN A 309 -15.46 -21.76 14.64
C ASN A 309 -15.90 -20.53 15.49
N TRP A 310 -17.00 -19.89 15.10
CA TRP A 310 -17.50 -18.69 15.78
C TRP A 310 -18.55 -19.01 16.84
N THR A 311 -18.77 -18.05 17.74
CA THR A 311 -19.81 -18.13 18.77
C THR A 311 -21.14 -17.55 18.26
N TYR A 312 -22.19 -18.39 18.20
CA TYR A 312 -23.57 -18.02 17.85
C TYR A 312 -24.15 -16.93 18.78
N PRO A 313 -25.06 -16.03 18.34
CA PRO A 313 -25.70 -15.90 17.02
C PRO A 313 -24.92 -15.09 15.99
N TYR A 314 -23.76 -14.54 16.35
CA TYR A 314 -23.02 -13.60 15.52
C TYR A 314 -22.15 -14.36 14.52
N GLY A 315 -22.47 -14.30 13.23
CA GLY A 315 -21.72 -15.02 12.20
C GLY A 315 -22.21 -14.73 10.79
N LYS A 316 -21.37 -15.07 9.80
CA LYS A 316 -21.59 -14.79 8.38
C LYS A 316 -22.16 -16.04 7.73
N THR A 317 -23.49 -16.20 7.75
CA THR A 317 -24.17 -17.43 7.33
C THR A 317 -23.98 -17.81 5.86
N SER A 318 -23.70 -16.82 5.02
CA SER A 318 -23.36 -16.91 3.60
C SER A 318 -21.93 -17.34 3.38
N TRP A 319 -21.08 -17.27 4.42
CA TRP A 319 -19.63 -17.44 4.38
C TRP A 319 -18.87 -16.33 3.61
N LEU A 320 -19.59 -15.40 2.99
CA LEU A 320 -19.04 -14.37 2.14
C LEU A 320 -18.66 -13.12 2.94
N ASP A 321 -17.49 -12.58 2.64
CA ASP A 321 -17.04 -11.30 3.18
C ASP A 321 -15.90 -10.73 2.33
N VAL A 322 -15.92 -9.41 2.11
CA VAL A 322 -14.87 -8.71 1.37
C VAL A 322 -13.49 -8.80 2.05
N SER A 323 -13.42 -9.14 3.33
CA SER A 323 -12.19 -9.44 4.06
C SER A 323 -11.36 -10.55 3.44
N THR A 324 -11.98 -11.50 2.73
CA THR A 324 -11.24 -12.51 1.94
C THR A 324 -10.49 -11.87 0.78
N ILE A 325 -11.07 -10.85 0.14
CA ILE A 325 -10.45 -10.03 -0.90
C ILE A 325 -9.41 -9.09 -0.30
N LEU A 326 -9.70 -8.44 0.84
CA LEU A 326 -8.72 -7.60 1.53
C LEU A 326 -7.49 -8.40 1.97
N ALA A 327 -7.64 -9.67 2.37
CA ALA A 327 -6.52 -10.55 2.67
C ALA A 327 -5.58 -10.71 1.47
N SER A 328 -6.13 -10.79 0.25
CA SER A 328 -5.33 -10.88 -0.97
C SER A 328 -4.51 -9.64 -1.29
N LEU A 329 -4.97 -8.47 -0.85
CA LEU A 329 -4.29 -7.20 -1.10
C LEU A 329 -3.30 -6.84 0.00
N HIS A 330 -3.60 -7.26 1.23
CA HIS A 330 -2.83 -6.89 2.41
C HIS A 330 -1.70 -7.89 2.74
N THR A 331 -1.58 -8.99 1.99
CA THR A 331 -0.47 -9.97 2.10
C THR A 331 0.47 -9.87 0.90
N GLU A 332 1.76 -10.18 1.09
CA GLU A 332 2.82 -10.04 0.07
C GLU A 332 3.26 -11.41 -0.51
N ASN A 333 2.46 -12.46 -0.29
CA ASN A 333 2.84 -13.85 -0.60
C ASN A 333 2.37 -14.30 -1.99
N ASN A 334 3.28 -14.26 -2.96
CA ASN A 334 3.10 -14.66 -4.37
C ASN A 334 3.05 -16.20 -4.62
N ASP A 335 2.81 -17.03 -3.59
CA ASP A 335 2.56 -18.47 -3.75
C ASP A 335 1.47 -18.96 -2.77
N SER A 336 0.45 -18.14 -2.52
CA SER A 336 -0.58 -18.36 -1.51
C SER A 336 -1.97 -18.53 -2.14
N PRO A 337 -2.89 -19.33 -1.57
CA PRO A 337 -4.30 -19.30 -1.96
C PRO A 337 -4.93 -17.90 -1.86
N SER A 338 -4.26 -16.97 -1.17
CA SER A 338 -4.63 -15.57 -1.04
C SER A 338 -4.15 -14.67 -2.18
N GLU A 339 -3.42 -15.12 -3.21
CA GLU A 339 -3.05 -14.23 -4.30
C GLU A 339 -4.26 -13.66 -5.05
N PRO A 340 -4.21 -12.40 -5.53
CA PRO A 340 -5.30 -11.82 -6.31
C PRO A 340 -5.76 -12.68 -7.50
N SER A 341 -4.81 -13.31 -8.21
CA SER A 341 -5.05 -14.16 -9.39
C SER A 341 -5.50 -15.59 -9.04
N SER A 342 -5.53 -15.96 -7.76
CA SER A 342 -5.96 -17.29 -7.29
C SER A 342 -7.40 -17.57 -7.73
N SER A 343 -7.66 -18.78 -8.25
CA SER A 343 -9.00 -19.20 -8.64
C SER A 343 -9.99 -19.13 -7.46
N ARG A 344 -9.51 -19.35 -6.23
CA ARG A 344 -10.34 -19.25 -5.02
C ARG A 344 -10.74 -17.81 -4.72
N ILE A 345 -9.82 -16.85 -4.88
CA ILE A 345 -10.11 -15.42 -4.69
C ILE A 345 -11.06 -14.93 -5.77
N LEU A 346 -10.83 -15.27 -7.04
CA LEU A 346 -11.70 -14.91 -8.15
C LEU A 346 -13.13 -15.49 -8.00
N ALA A 347 -13.24 -16.76 -7.63
CA ALA A 347 -14.54 -17.40 -7.39
C ALA A 347 -15.28 -16.76 -6.20
N THR A 348 -14.56 -16.48 -5.10
CA THR A 348 -15.14 -15.80 -3.92
C THR A 348 -15.58 -14.37 -4.25
N HIS A 349 -14.78 -13.62 -5.01
CA HIS A 349 -15.15 -12.30 -5.50
C HIS A 349 -16.42 -12.34 -6.35
N HIS A 350 -16.51 -13.28 -7.29
CA HIS A 350 -17.70 -13.45 -8.11
C HIS A 350 -18.94 -13.73 -7.24
N ALA A 351 -18.86 -14.67 -6.31
CA ALA A 351 -19.95 -14.97 -5.38
C ALA A 351 -20.34 -13.75 -4.53
N LEU A 352 -19.38 -12.96 -4.07
CA LEU A 352 -19.63 -11.73 -3.33
C LEU A 352 -20.37 -10.69 -4.18
N VAL A 353 -19.92 -10.43 -5.42
CA VAL A 353 -20.58 -9.50 -6.35
C VAL A 353 -22.01 -9.95 -6.64
N GLU A 354 -22.25 -11.24 -6.88
CA GLU A 354 -23.58 -11.78 -7.11
C GLU A 354 -24.49 -11.58 -5.90
N SER A 355 -24.00 -11.85 -4.69
CA SER A 355 -24.79 -11.69 -3.46
C SER A 355 -25.22 -10.24 -3.21
N MET A 356 -24.40 -9.27 -3.63
CA MET A 356 -24.64 -7.84 -3.43
C MET A 356 -25.44 -7.19 -4.57
N ARG A 357 -25.61 -7.88 -5.71
CA ARG A 357 -26.23 -7.33 -6.92
C ARG A 357 -27.64 -6.81 -6.67
N ASP A 358 -28.46 -7.62 -5.97
CA ASP A 358 -29.85 -7.28 -5.68
C ASP A 358 -30.06 -6.79 -4.25
N LEU A 359 -29.05 -6.93 -3.38
CA LEU A 359 -29.10 -6.45 -1.99
C LEU A 359 -29.26 -4.93 -1.95
N TYR A 360 -28.40 -4.20 -2.68
CA TYR A 360 -28.40 -2.74 -2.64
C TYR A 360 -29.27 -2.12 -3.75
N PRO A 361 -30.21 -1.20 -3.42
CA PRO A 361 -30.98 -0.46 -4.42
C PRO A 361 -30.11 0.25 -5.45
N LEU A 362 -28.95 0.76 -5.04
CA LEU A 362 -27.96 1.38 -5.93
C LEU A 362 -27.51 0.45 -7.06
N ASN A 363 -27.26 -0.82 -6.77
CA ASN A 363 -26.80 -1.80 -7.75
C ASN A 363 -27.86 -2.15 -8.79
N ARG A 364 -29.14 -2.07 -8.41
CA ARG A 364 -30.28 -2.26 -9.31
C ARG A 364 -30.43 -1.11 -10.31
N LEU A 365 -30.09 0.13 -9.91
CA LEU A 365 -30.06 1.28 -10.83
C LEU A 365 -29.01 1.12 -11.95
N TYR A 366 -27.95 0.36 -11.68
CA TYR A 366 -26.87 0.07 -12.61
C TYR A 366 -26.81 -1.42 -12.99
N ALA A 367 -27.99 -2.05 -13.16
CA ALA A 367 -28.10 -3.50 -13.40
C ALA A 367 -27.23 -4.00 -14.57
N SER A 368 -27.13 -3.23 -15.66
CA SER A 368 -26.35 -3.57 -16.85
C SER A 368 -24.83 -3.49 -16.67
N ARG A 369 -24.33 -2.82 -15.61
CA ARG A 369 -22.89 -2.75 -15.33
C ARG A 369 -22.45 -4.03 -14.60
N PRO A 370 -21.36 -4.68 -15.03
CA PRO A 370 -20.86 -5.87 -14.33
C PRO A 370 -20.32 -5.52 -12.93
N ALA A 371 -19.65 -4.37 -12.81
CA ALA A 371 -19.19 -3.85 -11.51
C ALA A 371 -20.38 -3.42 -10.65
N LYS A 372 -20.31 -3.75 -9.35
CA LYS A 372 -21.32 -3.44 -8.33
C LYS A 372 -20.65 -2.73 -7.15
N ALA A 373 -21.42 -1.90 -6.45
CA ALA A 373 -21.01 -1.40 -5.15
C ALA A 373 -21.04 -2.56 -4.14
N ILE A 374 -19.96 -2.71 -3.38
CA ILE A 374 -19.71 -3.84 -2.48
C ILE A 374 -19.67 -3.34 -1.03
N GLY A 375 -20.33 -4.06 -0.11
CA GLY A 375 -20.25 -3.83 1.33
C GLY A 375 -19.33 -4.81 2.04
N ARG A 376 -19.46 -4.95 3.37
CA ARG A 376 -18.62 -5.86 4.16
C ARG A 376 -18.96 -7.34 3.90
N TYR A 377 -20.20 -7.72 4.19
CA TYR A 377 -20.76 -9.06 4.00
C TYR A 377 -22.30 -8.98 3.83
N PRO A 378 -22.96 -9.97 3.20
CA PRO A 378 -24.38 -9.86 2.83
C PRO A 378 -25.34 -9.68 4.01
N GLU A 379 -25.01 -10.23 5.17
CA GLU A 379 -25.81 -10.14 6.40
C GLU A 379 -25.55 -8.89 7.24
N ASP A 380 -24.73 -7.97 6.73
CA ASP A 380 -24.37 -6.77 7.47
C ASP A 380 -25.59 -5.91 7.79
N VAL A 381 -25.69 -5.50 9.07
CA VAL A 381 -26.73 -4.61 9.59
C VAL A 381 -26.17 -3.30 10.13
N TYR A 382 -24.86 -3.07 10.09
CA TYR A 382 -24.28 -1.81 10.55
C TYR A 382 -24.48 -0.72 9.51
N ASP A 383 -25.21 0.32 9.91
CA ASP A 383 -25.61 1.43 9.03
C ASP A 383 -24.64 2.62 9.04
N GLY A 384 -23.54 2.51 9.81
CA GLY A 384 -22.56 3.58 10.03
C GLY A 384 -22.66 4.24 11.41
N VAL A 385 -23.78 4.06 12.14
CA VAL A 385 -23.94 4.59 13.50
C VAL A 385 -24.51 3.53 14.46
N GLY A 386 -25.56 2.83 14.02
CA GLY A 386 -26.28 1.83 14.78
C GLY A 386 -26.46 0.53 13.99
N LYS A 387 -27.60 -0.13 14.16
CA LYS A 387 -27.94 -1.38 13.47
C LYS A 387 -29.29 -1.25 12.77
N SER A 388 -29.27 -1.28 11.45
CA SER A 388 -30.44 -1.38 10.59
C SER A 388 -30.10 -2.23 9.35
N GLU A 389 -29.71 -1.60 8.25
CA GLU A 389 -29.29 -2.25 7.01
C GLU A 389 -27.84 -1.87 6.70
N GLY A 390 -27.02 -2.85 6.33
CA GLY A 390 -25.66 -2.62 5.88
C GLY A 390 -25.62 -1.82 4.58
N ASN A 391 -24.57 -1.04 4.42
CA ASN A 391 -24.33 -0.23 3.22
C ASN A 391 -23.19 -0.79 2.37
N PRO A 392 -23.07 -0.39 1.09
CA PRO A 392 -21.80 -0.50 0.38
C PRO A 392 -20.71 0.35 1.05
N TRP A 393 -19.47 -0.12 1.01
CA TRP A 393 -18.31 0.57 1.58
C TRP A 393 -17.34 0.96 0.46
N TYR A 394 -16.80 2.18 0.54
CA TYR A 394 -15.82 2.67 -0.43
C TYR A 394 -14.60 1.75 -0.48
N LEU A 395 -14.01 1.41 0.68
CA LEU A 395 -12.84 0.51 0.75
C LEU A 395 -13.14 -0.87 0.15
N ALA A 396 -14.35 -1.40 0.34
CA ALA A 396 -14.72 -2.72 -0.14
C ALA A 396 -14.86 -2.73 -1.67
N THR A 397 -15.51 -1.70 -2.20
CA THR A 397 -15.66 -1.53 -3.65
C THR A 397 -14.31 -1.30 -4.33
N LEU A 398 -13.43 -0.48 -3.72
CA LEU A 398 -12.09 -0.23 -4.23
C LEU A 398 -11.19 -1.48 -4.13
N ALA A 399 -11.29 -2.26 -3.05
CA ALA A 399 -10.55 -3.51 -2.91
C ALA A 399 -10.89 -4.51 -4.03
N CYS A 400 -12.16 -4.66 -4.39
CA CYS A 400 -12.54 -5.51 -5.52
C CYS A 400 -11.94 -5.00 -6.85
N ALA A 401 -11.92 -3.69 -7.08
CA ALA A 401 -11.31 -3.11 -8.27
C ALA A 401 -9.78 -3.32 -8.29
N GLU A 402 -9.11 -3.08 -7.18
CA GLU A 402 -7.66 -3.27 -7.04
C GLU A 402 -7.26 -4.73 -7.23
N MET A 403 -7.99 -5.67 -6.64
CA MET A 403 -7.74 -7.09 -6.81
C MET A 403 -7.82 -7.49 -8.29
N LEU A 404 -8.81 -7.00 -9.03
CA LEU A 404 -8.89 -7.20 -10.48
C LEU A 404 -7.72 -6.56 -11.24
N TYR A 405 -7.30 -5.35 -10.89
CA TYR A 405 -6.12 -4.73 -11.51
C TYR A 405 -4.83 -5.53 -11.27
N ARG A 406 -4.70 -6.17 -10.11
CA ARG A 406 -3.54 -7.02 -9.78
C ARG A 406 -3.62 -8.42 -10.41
N THR A 407 -4.77 -8.82 -10.96
CA THR A 407 -4.92 -10.10 -11.69
C THR A 407 -4.51 -10.02 -13.16
N ILE A 408 -4.51 -8.82 -13.72
CA ILE A 408 -4.14 -8.52 -15.12
C ILE A 408 -2.64 -8.28 -15.18
#